data_AF-A0A3R8HSN9-F1
#
_entry.id   AF-A0A3R8HSN9-F1
#
_cell.length_a   1.000
_cell.length_b   1.000
_cell.length_c   1.000
_cell.angle_alpha   90.00
_cell.angle_beta   90.00
_cell.angle_gamma   90.00
#
_symmetry.space_group_name_H-M   'P 1'
#
loop_
_entity.id
_entity.type
_entity.pdbx_description
1 polymer ?
#
loop_
_entity_poly.entity_id
_entity_poly.type
_entity_poly.pdbx_seq_one_letter_code
_entity_poly.pdbx_strand_id
1 'polypeptide(L)' 'MAVLAFLYFIFLFVLAQFIVCGQGFYVKLIYVLISMATPLIGPLFLAYNYSSHSRGVAVFITLVAHIFAACLLVLPLGWA' A
#
# COMPACT_ATOMS: atom_id res chain seq x y z
N MET A 1 16.34 4.08 8.89
CA MET A 1 15.49 4.72 7.85
C MET A 1 15.46 3.94 6.54
N ALA A 2 16.60 3.64 5.90
CA ALA A 2 16.63 2.95 4.60
C ALA A 2 15.94 1.57 4.59
N VAL A 3 16.15 0.74 5.63
CA VAL A 3 15.52 -0.59 5.74
C VAL A 3 13.99 -0.48 5.82
N LEU A 4 13.48 0.48 6.60
CA LEU A 4 12.04 0.71 6.75
C LEU A 4 11.41 1.18 5.44
N ALA A 5 12.07 2.09 4.72
CA ALA A 5 11.63 2.55 3.41
C ALA A 5 11.63 1.40 2.38
N PHE A 6 12.61 0.51 2.42
CA PHE A 6 12.66 -0.66 1.55
C PHE A 6 11.57 -1.69 1.88
N LEU A 7 11.30 -1.96 3.17
CA LEU A 7 10.19 -2.81 3.58
C LEU A 7 8.84 -2.22 3.15
N TYR A 8 8.68 -0.90 3.29
CA TYR A 8 7.49 -0.20 2.82
C TYR A 8 7.34 -0.25 1.29
N PHE A 9 8.44 -0.21 0.54
CA PHE A 9 8.43 -0.42 -0.91
C PHE A 9 7.89 -1.79 -1.30
N ILE A 10 8.40 -2.85 -0.66
CA ILE A 10 7.95 -4.21 -0.91
C ILE A 10 6.46 -4.32 -0.56
N PHE A 11 6.05 -3.78 0.58
CA PHE A 11 4.65 -3.76 1.00
C PHE A 11 3.75 -3.08 -0.05
N LEU A 12 4.11 -1.88 -0.51
CA LEU A 12 3.35 -1.16 -1.55
C LEU A 12 3.32 -1.91 -2.88
N PHE A 13 4.42 -2.57 -3.24
CA PHE A 13 4.50 -3.34 -4.46
C PHE A 13 3.56 -4.56 -4.42
N VAL A 14 3.53 -5.27 -3.30
CA VAL A 14 2.58 -6.38 -3.06
C VAL A 14 1.15 -5.85 -3.06
N LEU A 15 0.88 -4.76 -2.33
CA LEU A 15 -0.45 -4.15 -2.25
C LEU A 15 -0.96 -3.71 -3.64
N ALA A 16 -0.09 -3.13 -4.47
CA ALA A 16 -0.43 -2.75 -5.83
C ALA A 16 -0.85 -3.97 -6.67
N GLN A 17 -0.16 -5.12 -6.55
CA GLN A 17 -0.54 -6.31 -7.31
C GLN A 17 -1.95 -6.80 -6.97
N PHE A 18 -2.38 -6.66 -5.72
CA PHE A 18 -3.73 -7.03 -5.28
C PHE A 18 -4.79 -5.99 -5.66
N ILE A 19 -4.53 -4.70 -5.38
CA ILE A 19 -5.51 -3.63 -5.56
C ILE A 19 -5.74 -3.34 -7.05
N VAL A 20 -4.66 -3.17 -7.82
CA VAL A 20 -4.69 -2.88 -9.27
C VAL A 20 -4.47 -4.16 -10.08
N CYS A 21 -5.09 -5.27 -9.63
CA CYS A 21 -5.03 -6.54 -10.33
C CYS A 21 -5.74 -6.43 -11.70
N GLY A 22 -5.16 -7.02 -12.75
CA GLY A 22 -5.67 -6.90 -14.12
C GLY A 22 -5.41 -5.54 -14.79
N GLN A 23 -4.88 -4.54 -14.07
CA GLN A 23 -4.39 -3.30 -14.67
C GLN A 23 -2.96 -3.47 -15.20
N GLY A 24 -2.61 -2.68 -16.23
CA GLY A 24 -1.30 -2.73 -16.86
C GLY A 24 -0.14 -2.42 -15.89
N PHE A 25 1.06 -2.89 -16.22
CA PHE A 25 2.27 -2.72 -15.40
C PHE A 25 2.52 -1.26 -15.00
N TYR A 26 2.27 -0.32 -15.92
CA TYR A 26 2.43 1.11 -15.69
C TYR A 26 1.58 1.64 -14.53
N VAL A 27 0.34 1.15 -14.37
CA VAL A 27 -0.56 1.59 -13.29
C VAL A 27 -0.03 1.12 -11.94
N LYS A 28 0.51 -0.10 -11.87
CA LYS A 28 1.16 -0.63 -10.67
C LYS A 28 2.39 0.19 -10.30
N LEU A 29 3.17 0.61 -11.28
CA LEU A 29 4.37 1.42 -11.06
C LEU A 29 4.02 2.83 -10.55
N ILE A 30 3.01 3.47 -11.15
CA ILE A 30 2.46 4.75 -10.69
C ILE A 30 1.91 4.63 -9.27
N TYR A 31 1.21 3.53 -8.97
CA TYR A 31 0.68 3.26 -7.64
C TYR A 31 1.79 3.31 -6.58
N VAL A 32 2.89 2.59 -6.82
CA VAL A 32 4.01 2.51 -5.87
C VAL A 32 4.73 3.84 -5.74
N LEU A 33 5.00 4.54 -6.84
CA LEU A 33 5.71 5.83 -6.82
C LEU A 33 4.95 6.93 -6.07
N ILE A 34 3.65 7.07 -6.33
CA ILE A 34 2.82 8.08 -5.64
C ILE A 34 2.63 7.70 -4.17
N SER A 35 2.43 6.41 -3.89
CA SER A 35 2.29 5.94 -2.51
C SER A 35 3.57 6.10 -1.70
N MET A 36 4.74 6.06 -2.33
CA MET A 36 6.00 6.41 -1.68
C MET A 36 6.10 7.88 -1.29
N ALA A 37 5.62 8.79 -2.14
CA ALA A 37 5.60 10.21 -1.82
C ALA A 37 4.53 10.55 -0.77
N THR A 38 3.41 9.82 -0.77
CA THR A 38 2.25 10.06 0.11
C THR A 38 1.75 8.74 0.73
N PRO A 39 2.34 8.28 1.85
CA PRO A 39 2.19 6.92 2.36
C PRO A 39 0.78 6.46 2.75
N LEU A 40 -0.14 7.39 2.99
CA LEU A 40 -1.51 7.06 3.39
C LEU A 40 -2.52 7.52 2.33
N ILE A 41 -2.42 8.78 1.92
CA ILE A 41 -3.35 9.39 0.98
C ILE A 41 -3.17 8.82 -0.43
N GLY A 42 -1.92 8.61 -0.88
CA GLY A 42 -1.59 8.06 -2.19
C GLY A 42 -2.22 6.70 -2.44
N PRO A 43 -1.95 5.68 -1.60
CA PRO A 43 -2.51 4.35 -1.82
C PRO A 43 -4.03 4.33 -1.71
N LEU A 44 -4.64 5.13 -0.83
CA LEU A 44 -6.10 5.25 -0.71
C LEU A 44 -6.74 5.88 -1.95
N PHE A 45 -6.20 7.00 -2.43
CA PHE A 45 -6.70 7.68 -3.63
C PHE A 45 -6.56 6.79 -4.87
N LEU A 46 -5.42 6.11 -5.00
CA LEU A 46 -5.17 5.23 -6.14
C LEU A 46 -6.00 3.95 -6.06
N ALA A 47 -6.21 3.38 -4.87
CA ALA A 47 -7.14 2.26 -4.68
C ALA A 47 -8.59 2.65 -5.02
N TYR A 48 -9.01 3.87 -4.70
CA TYR A 48 -10.35 4.34 -5.03
C TYR A 48 -10.58 4.48 -6.54
N ASN A 49 -9.58 4.97 -7.28
CA ASN A 49 -9.72 5.30 -8.70
C ASN A 49 -9.35 4.16 -9.66
N TYR A 50 -8.36 3.34 -9.32
CA TYR A 50 -7.77 2.36 -10.24
C TYR A 50 -7.99 0.90 -9.82
N SER A 51 -8.61 0.64 -8.67
CA SER A 51 -8.84 -0.74 -8.22
C SER A 51 -9.73 -1.53 -9.17
N SER A 52 -9.42 -2.82 -9.29
CA SER A 52 -10.29 -3.81 -9.95
C SER A 52 -11.47 -4.26 -9.08
N HIS A 53 -11.45 -3.93 -7.79
CA HIS A 53 -12.50 -4.25 -6.82
C HIS A 53 -13.50 -3.09 -6.69
N SER A 54 -14.63 -3.34 -6.02
CA SER A 54 -15.54 -2.25 -5.65
C SER A 54 -14.83 -1.23 -4.77
N ARG A 55 -15.14 0.06 -4.96
CA ARG A 55 -14.42 1.18 -4.33
C ARG A 55 -14.30 1.03 -2.82
N GLY A 56 -15.38 0.64 -2.15
CA GLY A 56 -15.39 0.43 -0.70
C GLY A 56 -14.47 -0.71 -0.26
N VAL A 57 -14.44 -1.82 -1.00
CA VAL A 57 -13.56 -2.97 -0.70
C VAL A 57 -12.09 -2.60 -0.91
N ALA A 58 -11.77 -1.88 -1.99
CA ALA A 58 -10.40 -1.45 -2.29
C ALA A 58 -9.83 -0.54 -1.19
N VAL A 59 -10.63 0.44 -0.77
CA VAL A 59 -10.28 1.34 0.33
C VAL A 59 -10.12 0.56 1.63
N PHE A 60 -11.07 -0.33 1.96
CA PHE A 60 -11.01 -1.15 3.17
C PHE A 60 -9.76 -2.02 3.23
N ILE A 61 -9.45 -2.75 2.16
CA ILE A 61 -8.23 -3.59 2.08
C ILE A 61 -6.98 -2.74 2.26
N THR A 62 -6.90 -1.60 1.58
CA THR A 62 -5.77 -0.68 1.70
C THR A 62 -5.58 -0.20 3.13
N LEU A 63 -6.67 0.16 3.80
CA LEU A 63 -6.64 0.70 5.17
C LEU A 63 -6.25 -0.39 6.19
N VAL A 64 -6.85 -1.59 6.07
CA VAL A 64 -6.49 -2.75 6.90
C VAL A 64 -5.03 -3.15 6.69
N ALA A 65 -4.55 -3.16 5.45
CA ALA A 65 -3.15 -3.49 5.15
C ALA A 65 -2.17 -2.51 5.78
N HIS A 66 -2.49 -1.20 5.78
CA HIS A 66 -1.66 -0.18 6.43
C HIS A 66 -1.70 -0.28 7.95
N ILE A 67 -2.87 -0.55 8.55
CA ILE A 67 -2.99 -0.82 9.99
C ILE A 67 -2.16 -2.05 10.37
N PHE A 68 -2.26 -3.13 9.61
CA PHE A 68 -1.51 -4.35 9.85
C PHE A 68 0.00 -4.12 9.74
N ALA A 69 0.45 -3.39 8.71
CA ALA A 69 1.86 -3.01 8.56
C ALA A 69 2.33 -2.14 9.73
N ALA A 70 1.53 -1.18 10.20
CA ALA A 70 1.84 -0.37 11.37
C ALA A 70 1.96 -1.24 12.64
N CYS A 71 1.03 -2.16 12.88
CA CYS A 71 1.08 -3.08 14.01
C CYS A 71 2.33 -3.97 13.98
N LEU A 72 2.70 -4.52 12.82
CA LEU A 72 3.91 -5.34 12.65
C LEU A 72 5.19 -4.56 12.86
N LEU A 73 5.20 -3.25 12.61
CA LEU A 73 6.36 -2.39 12.84
C LEU A 73 6.45 -1.94 14.30
N VAL A 74 5.31 -1.74 14.97
CA VAL A 74 5.25 -1.32 16.39
C VAL A 74 5.56 -2.48 17.35
N LEU A 75 5.08 -3.70 17.07
CA LEU A 75 5.32 -4.89 17.89
C LEU A 75 6.82 -5.16 18.20
N PRO A 76 7.75 -5.15 17.22
CA PRO A 76 9.17 -5.35 17.49
C PRO A 76 9.84 -4.12 18.15
N LEU A 77 9.25 -2.93 18.10
CA LEU A 77 9.76 -1.71 18.73
C LEU A 77 9.34 -1.56 20.20
N GLY A 78 8.25 -2.22 20.63
CA GLY A 78 7.78 -2.21 22.01
C GLY A 78 8.39 -3.30 22.92
N TRP A 79 9.21 -4.19 22.35
CA TRP A 79 9.91 -5.28 23.05
C TRP A 79 11.43 -5.06 23.16
N ALA A 80 11.89 -3.83 22.91
CA ALA A 80 13.29 -3.42 23.03
C ALA A 80 13.48 -2.51 24.25
#